data_AF-A0A6B8RP02-F1
#
_entry.id   AF-A0A6B8RP02-F1
#
_cell.length_a   1.000
_cell.length_b   1.000
_cell.length_c   1.000
_cell.angle_alpha   90.00
_cell.angle_beta   90.00
_cell.angle_gamma   90.00
#
_symmetry.space_group_name_H-M   'P 1'
#
loop_
_entity.id
_entity.type
_entity.pdbx_description
1 polymer ?
#
loop_
_entity_poly.entity_id
_entity_poly.type
_entity_poly.pdbx_seq_one_letter_code
_entity_poly.pdbx_strand_id
1 'polypeptide(L)'
;MTQLYADSDSNGNILGFYADDVHTPEQIPETAIEITHEEWQSCLEYPGKWIVVNGALALDLVNYPPPYVEPEPLPPTPEQLRIAQLEEENETIKADGLMTMEAIAEVYEMILNMQGGE
;
A
#
# COMPACT_ATOMS: atom_id res chain seq x y z
N MET A 1 0.22 31.77 -25.97
CA MET A 1 -0.05 31.04 -24.72
C MET A 1 0.32 32.00 -23.62
N THR A 2 -0.56 32.20 -22.65
CA THR A 2 -0.27 33.03 -21.48
C THR A 2 0.71 32.29 -20.59
N GLN A 3 1.81 32.93 -20.20
CA GLN A 3 2.74 32.38 -19.22
C GLN A 3 2.22 32.70 -17.81
N LEU A 4 2.21 31.69 -16.94
CA LEU A 4 1.79 31.81 -15.56
C LEU A 4 3.01 31.75 -14.63
N TYR A 5 2.88 32.43 -13.50
CA TYR A 5 3.91 32.50 -12.48
C TYR A 5 3.32 32.30 -11.08
N ALA A 6 4.07 31.67 -10.19
CA ALA A 6 3.75 31.57 -8.76
C ALA A 6 4.83 32.23 -7.93
N ASP A 7 4.45 33.15 -7.06
CA ASP A 7 5.34 33.74 -6.06
C ASP A 7 5.22 33.00 -4.73
N SER A 8 6.31 32.96 -3.97
CA SER A 8 6.37 32.22 -2.70
C SER A 8 7.18 32.94 -1.62
N ASP A 9 6.87 32.65 -0.35
CA ASP A 9 7.63 33.15 0.78
C ASP A 9 8.96 32.37 0.96
N SER A 10 9.76 32.77 1.96
CA SER A 10 11.03 32.11 2.27
C SER A 10 10.91 30.65 2.72
N ASN A 11 9.70 30.18 3.03
CA ASN A 11 9.40 28.80 3.39
C ASN A 11 8.82 28.01 2.20
N GLY A 12 8.68 28.65 1.03
CA GLY A 12 8.08 28.06 -0.16
C GLY A 12 6.55 28.12 -0.20
N ASN A 13 5.88 28.76 0.77
CA ASN A 13 4.42 28.88 0.71
C ASN A 13 4.03 29.83 -0.42
N ILE A 14 3.10 29.39 -1.27
CA ILE A 14 2.62 30.21 -2.38
C ILE A 14 1.86 31.42 -1.84
N LEU A 15 2.32 32.62 -2.23
CA LEU A 15 1.72 33.90 -1.84
C LEU A 15 0.71 34.40 -2.88
N GLY A 16 0.92 34.08 -4.15
CA GLY A 16 0.06 34.54 -5.23
C GLY A 16 0.44 33.98 -6.59
N PHE A 17 -0.45 34.21 -7.56
CA PHE A 17 -0.28 33.82 -8.95
C PHE A 17 -0.34 35.04 -9.86
N TYR A 18 0.46 35.02 -10.91
CA TYR A 18 0.56 36.07 -11.91
C TYR A 18 0.47 35.48 -13.31
N ALA A 19 0.06 36.31 -14.26
CA ALA A 19 -0.10 35.95 -15.66
C ALA A 19 0.43 37.11 -16.51
N ASP A 20 1.24 36.82 -17.52
CA ASP A 20 1.87 37.84 -18.37
C ASP A 20 0.90 38.61 -19.28
N ASP A 21 -0.34 38.12 -19.42
CA ASP A 21 -1.41 38.81 -20.14
C ASP A 21 -2.19 39.81 -19.27
N VAL A 22 -2.11 39.67 -17.94
CA VAL A 22 -2.77 40.54 -16.95
C VAL A 22 -1.77 41.47 -16.26
N HIS A 23 -0.55 41.00 -16.01
CA HIS A 23 0.47 41.67 -15.22
C HIS A 23 1.64 42.07 -16.10
N THR A 24 2.11 43.30 -15.97
CA THR A 24 3.36 43.72 -16.63
C THR A 24 4.56 43.05 -15.94
N PRO A 25 5.71 42.93 -16.62
CA PRO A 25 6.91 42.32 -16.03
C PRO A 25 7.34 42.96 -14.70
N GLU A 26 7.09 44.25 -14.51
CA GLU A 26 7.40 44.97 -13.27
C GLU A 26 6.44 44.65 -12.11
N GLN A 27 5.29 44.05 -12.40
CA GLN A 27 4.31 43.60 -11.40
C GLN A 27 4.51 42.15 -10.97
N ILE A 28 5.29 41.38 -11.74
CA ILE A 28 5.63 40.00 -11.43
C ILE A 28 6.87 40.01 -10.53
N PRO A 29 6.80 39.46 -9.30
CA PRO A 29 7.96 39.39 -8.43
C PRO A 29 9.13 38.62 -9.07
N GLU A 30 10.37 39.07 -8.87
CA GLU A 30 11.56 38.35 -9.35
C GLU A 30 11.72 36.96 -8.68
N THR A 31 11.09 36.78 -7.52
CA THR A 31 11.02 35.51 -6.79
C THR A 31 10.00 34.53 -7.38
N ALA A 32 9.14 35.01 -8.28
CA ALA A 32 8.13 34.17 -8.90
C ALA A 32 8.76 33.19 -9.88
N ILE A 33 8.28 31.95 -9.85
CA ILE A 33 8.69 30.90 -10.77
C ILE A 33 7.66 30.74 -11.87
N GLU A 34 8.09 30.40 -13.07
CA GLU A 34 7.20 29.99 -14.15
C GLU A 34 6.51 28.68 -13.78
N ILE A 35 5.20 28.61 -14.02
CA ILE A 35 4.39 27.41 -13.85
C ILE A 35 3.52 27.18 -15.08
N THR A 36 3.12 25.94 -15.29
CA THR A 36 2.18 25.54 -16.33
C THR A 36 0.73 25.84 -15.93
N HIS A 37 -0.18 25.78 -16.89
CA HIS A 37 -1.61 25.94 -16.63
C HIS A 37 -2.15 24.80 -15.76
N GLU A 38 -1.67 23.58 -15.99
CA GLU A 38 -2.01 22.39 -15.21
C GLU A 38 -1.55 22.51 -13.75
N GLU A 39 -0.34 23.04 -13.52
CA GLU A 39 0.19 23.31 -12.18
C GLU A 39 -0.60 24.39 -11.45
N TRP A 40 -0.92 25.49 -12.13
CA TRP A 40 -1.78 26.55 -11.60
C TRP A 40 -3.15 26.00 -11.20
N GLN A 41 -3.78 25.21 -12.09
CA GLN A 41 -5.07 24.59 -11.81
C GLN A 41 -4.99 23.64 -10.61
N SER A 42 -3.92 22.85 -10.51
CA SER A 42 -3.68 21.94 -9.39
C SER A 42 -3.55 22.67 -8.05
N CYS A 43 -2.91 23.84 -8.06
CA CYS A 43 -2.80 24.69 -6.87
C CYS A 43 -4.16 25.25 -6.42
N LEU A 44 -5.02 25.61 -7.38
CA LEU A 44 -6.37 26.11 -7.08
C LEU A 44 -7.32 25.02 -6.61
N GLU A 45 -7.19 23.81 -7.14
CA GLU A 45 -8.00 22.66 -6.72
C GLU A 45 -7.65 22.23 -5.28
N TYR A 46 -6.37 22.37 -4.90
CA TYR A 46 -5.88 22.00 -3.57
C TYR A 46 -5.12 23.16 -2.89
N PRO A 47 -5.82 24.23 -2.47
CA PRO A 47 -5.19 25.38 -1.84
C PRO A 47 -4.38 24.99 -0.60
N GLY A 48 -3.17 25.53 -0.48
CA GLY A 48 -2.28 25.31 0.66
C GLY A 48 -1.51 23.98 0.65
N LYS A 49 -1.79 23.06 -0.28
CA LYS A 49 -1.04 21.79 -0.38
C LYS A 49 0.24 21.87 -1.20
N TRP A 50 0.39 22.93 -1.98
CA TRP A 50 1.50 23.12 -2.90
C TRP A 50 2.45 24.18 -2.35
N ILE A 51 3.73 23.88 -2.45
CA ILE A 51 4.83 24.75 -2.05
C ILE A 51 5.86 24.81 -3.18
N VAL A 52 6.70 25.85 -3.18
CA VAL A 52 7.83 25.99 -4.07
C VAL A 52 9.09 25.50 -3.37
N VAL A 53 9.75 24.50 -3.94
CA VAL A 53 10.99 23.93 -3.41
C VAL A 53 12.03 23.96 -4.51
N ASN A 54 13.17 24.62 -4.27
CA ASN A 54 14.27 24.77 -5.23
C ASN A 54 13.83 25.32 -6.60
N GLY A 55 12.89 26.27 -6.61
CA GLY A 55 12.41 26.91 -7.84
C GLY A 55 11.41 26.09 -8.65
N ALA A 56 10.85 25.02 -8.08
CA ALA A 56 9.83 24.20 -8.71
C ALA A 56 8.65 23.95 -7.77
N LEU A 57 7.46 23.75 -8.34
CA LEU A 57 6.26 23.40 -7.59
C LEU A 57 6.36 21.96 -7.07
N ALA A 58 6.01 21.75 -5.80
CA ALA A 58 5.98 20.44 -5.15
C ALA A 58 4.80 20.34 -4.18
N LEU A 59 4.31 19.10 -3.97
CA LEU A 59 3.33 18.85 -2.93
C LEU A 59 4.01 18.88 -1.56
N ASP A 60 3.41 19.56 -0.59
CA ASP A 60 3.85 19.57 0.80
C ASP A 60 3.47 18.25 1.48
N LEU A 61 4.29 17.23 1.26
CA LEU A 61 4.11 15.89 1.84
C LEU A 61 4.32 15.86 3.36
N VAL A 62 4.90 16.91 3.93
CA VAL A 62 5.11 17.01 5.39
C VAL A 62 3.80 17.36 6.08
N ASN A 63 3.09 18.39 5.58
CA ASN A 63 1.81 18.80 6.14
C ASN A 63 0.62 18.04 5.55
N TYR A 64 0.75 17.51 4.33
CA TYR A 64 -0.26 16.74 3.62
C TYR A 64 0.30 15.39 3.16
N PRO A 65 0.62 14.48 4.09
CA PRO A 65 1.04 13.14 3.73
C PRO A 65 -0.07 12.46 2.90
N PRO A 66 0.32 11.59 1.96
CA PRO A 66 -0.66 10.79 1.24
C PRO A 66 -1.50 9.98 2.24
N PRO A 67 -2.77 9.68 1.91
CA PRO A 67 -3.60 8.85 2.78
C PRO A 67 -2.88 7.52 3.04
N TYR A 68 -2.98 7.04 4.29
CA TYR A 68 -2.47 5.71 4.62
C TYR A 68 -3.20 4.68 3.76
N VAL A 69 -2.45 3.99 2.91
CA VAL A 69 -2.92 2.82 2.19
C VAL A 69 -2.44 1.60 2.97
N GLU A 70 -3.38 0.82 3.50
CA GLU A 70 -3.05 -0.46 4.12
C GLU A 70 -2.31 -1.31 3.07
N PRO A 71 -1.08 -1.77 3.36
CA PRO A 71 -0.33 -2.56 2.40
C PRO A 71 -1.08 -3.86 2.10
N GLU A 72 -1.06 -4.29 0.84
CA GLU A 72 -1.58 -5.61 0.49
C GLU A 72 -0.89 -6.69 1.35
N PRO A 73 -1.62 -7.74 1.76
CA PRO A 73 -1.01 -8.83 2.51
C PRO A 73 0.11 -9.43 1.67
N LEU A 74 1.29 -9.57 2.29
CA LEU A 74 2.42 -10.18 1.62
C LEU A 74 2.04 -11.60 1.17
N PRO A 75 2.45 -12.03 -0.03
CA PRO A 75 2.26 -13.42 -0.43
C PRO A 75 2.96 -14.35 0.58
N PRO A 76 2.41 -15.56 0.81
CA PRO A 76 3.02 -16.51 1.72
C PRO A 76 4.44 -16.84 1.27
N THR A 77 5.36 -16.84 2.23
CA THR A 77 6.76 -17.20 2.00
C THR A 77 6.89 -18.68 1.61
N PRO A 78 7.98 -19.08 0.94
CA PRO A 78 8.25 -20.50 0.66
C PRO A 78 8.25 -21.38 1.92
N GLU A 79 8.67 -20.83 3.07
CA GLU A 79 8.63 -21.53 4.35
C GLU A 79 7.19 -21.73 4.84
N GLN A 80 6.34 -20.71 4.76
CA GLN A 80 4.92 -20.83 5.10
C GLN A 80 4.18 -21.82 4.19
N LEU A 81 4.49 -21.83 2.89
CA LEU A 81 3.96 -22.82 1.96
C LEU A 81 4.39 -24.24 2.34
N ARG A 82 5.66 -24.42 2.72
CA ARG A 82 6.17 -25.70 3.19
C ARG A 82 5.51 -26.14 4.49
N ILE A 83 5.31 -25.23 5.44
CA ILE A 83 4.62 -25.52 6.70
C ILE A 83 3.18 -25.97 6.41
N ALA A 84 2.45 -25.25 5.56
CA ALA A 84 1.09 -25.62 5.19
C ALA A 84 1.02 -27.02 4.55
N GLN A 85 1.98 -27.36 3.68
CA GLN A 85 2.08 -28.71 3.09
C GLN A 85 2.35 -29.78 4.15
N LEU A 86 3.25 -29.51 5.10
CA LEU A 86 3.55 -30.45 6.18
C LEU A 86 2.37 -30.62 7.14
N GLU A 87 1.60 -29.56 7.39
CA GLU A 87 0.38 -29.64 8.20
C GLU A 87 -0.69 -30.51 7.53
N GLU A 88 -0.90 -30.34 6.22
CA GLU A 88 -1.80 -31.18 5.43
C GLU A 88 -1.37 -32.66 5.40
N GLU A 89 -0.06 -32.91 5.20
CA GLU A 89 0.52 -34.26 5.24
C GLU A 89 0.33 -34.89 6.63
N ASN A 90 0.57 -34.13 7.70
CA ASN A 90 0.39 -34.61 9.07
C ASN A 90 -1.06 -34.98 9.38
N GLU A 91 -2.05 -34.20 8.92
CA GLU A 91 -3.46 -34.54 9.11
C GLU A 91 -3.84 -35.82 8.34
N THR A 92 -3.30 -35.99 7.14
CA THR A 92 -3.50 -37.21 6.35
C THR A 92 -2.90 -38.44 7.06
N ILE A 93 -1.68 -38.33 7.57
CA ILE A 93 -1.01 -39.42 8.31
C ILE A 93 -1.77 -39.77 9.58
N LYS A 94 -2.28 -38.78 10.32
CA LYS A 94 -3.09 -39.02 11.53
C LYS A 94 -4.38 -39.78 11.20
N ALA A 95 -5.07 -39.38 10.12
CA ALA A 95 -6.29 -40.04 9.69
C ALA A 95 -6.03 -41.50 9.27
N ASP A 96 -4.98 -41.75 8.50
CA ASP A 96 -4.59 -43.10 8.07
C ASP A 96 -4.16 -43.99 9.25
N GLY A 97 -3.40 -43.43 10.19
CA GLY A 97 -3.03 -44.11 11.43
C GLY A 97 -4.23 -44.48 12.29
N LEU A 98 -5.23 -43.60 12.39
CA LEU A 98 -6.48 -43.88 13.12
C LEU A 98 -7.26 -45.04 12.46
N MET A 99 -7.45 -44.97 11.14
CA MET A 99 -8.11 -46.04 10.38
C MET A 99 -7.41 -47.39 10.53
N THR A 100 -6.08 -47.39 10.52
CA THR A 100 -5.28 -48.61 10.72
C THR A 100 -5.46 -49.17 12.13
N MET A 101 -5.48 -48.31 13.14
CA MET A 101 -5.70 -48.73 14.54
C MET A 101 -7.11 -49.30 14.75
N GLU A 102 -8.13 -48.69 14.14
CA GLU A 102 -9.51 -49.20 14.17
C GLU A 102 -9.60 -50.58 13.52
N ALA A 103 -9.01 -50.76 12.33
CA ALA A 103 -8.98 -52.06 11.66
C ALA A 103 -8.26 -53.14 12.49
N ILE A 104 -7.15 -52.79 13.16
CA ILE A 104 -6.45 -53.71 14.06
C ILE A 104 -7.33 -54.09 15.25
N ALA A 105 -8.03 -53.13 15.84
CA ALA A 105 -8.94 -53.38 16.97
C ALA A 105 -10.08 -54.33 16.58
N GLU A 106 -10.70 -54.12 15.41
CA GLU A 106 -11.74 -55.01 14.88
C GLU A 106 -11.24 -56.44 14.69
N VAL A 107 -10.03 -56.61 14.11
CA VAL A 107 -9.41 -57.92 13.93
C VAL A 107 -9.11 -58.59 15.28
N TYR A 108 -8.65 -57.82 16.27
CA TYR A 108 -8.35 -58.34 17.61
C TYR A 108 -9.62 -58.86 18.31
N GLU A 109 -10.71 -58.08 18.26
CA GLU A 109 -12.01 -58.49 18.78
C GLU A 109 -12.53 -59.76 18.07
N MET A 110 -12.36 -59.87 16.76
CA MET A 110 -12.73 -61.08 16.01
C MET A 110 -11.96 -62.31 16.50
N ILE A 111 -10.65 -62.18 16.74
CA ILE A 111 -9.81 -63.28 17.24
C ILE A 111 -10.23 -63.71 18.65
N LEU A 112 -10.47 -62.76 19.56
CA LEU A 112 -10.91 -63.05 20.93
C LEU A 112 -12.25 -63.80 20.94
N ASN A 113 -13.22 -63.35 20.12
CA ASN A 113 -14.52 -64.01 19.99
C ASN A 113 -14.42 -65.44 19.43
N MET A 114 -13.43 -65.73 18.58
CA MET A 114 -13.17 -67.10 18.10
C MET A 114 -12.47 -68.00 19.13
N GLN A 115 -11.77 -67.44 20.12
CA GLN A 115 -11.05 -68.19 21.15
C GLN A 115 -11.88 -68.45 22.42
N GLY A 116 -12.91 -67.64 22.69
CA GLY A 116 -13.76 -67.75 23.88
C GLY A 116 -15.03 -68.62 23.70
N GLY A 117 -15.23 -69.25 22.54
CA GLY A 117 -16.35 -70.16 22.29
C GLY A 117 -16.04 -71.61 22.67
N GLU A 118 -16.14 -71.93 23.97
CA GLU A 118 -16.38 -73.29 24.49
C GLU A 118 -17.82 -73.41 25.03
#